data_AF-A0A925CRB5-F1
#
_entry.id   AF-A0A925CRB5-F1
#
_cell.length_a   1.000
_cell.length_b   1.000
_cell.length_c   1.000
_cell.angle_alpha   90.00
_cell.angle_beta   90.00
_cell.angle_gamma   90.00
#
_symmetry.space_group_name_H-M   'P 1'
#
loop_
_entity.id
_entity.type
_entity.pdbx_description
1 polymer ?
#
loop_
_entity_poly.entity_id
_entity_poly.type
_entity_poly.pdbx_seq_one_letter_code
_entity_poly.pdbx_strand_id
1 'polypeptide(L)'
;MVAAPLRRATALLSVLSLAACERAGSSGGDLQLGAAGAWNTGYGEMAHRGIELAMEELNQQGGLDGRRVNVLFRDDQADGG
;
A
#
# COMPACT_ATOMS: atom_id res chain seq x y z
N MET A 1 -4.39 45.95 29.69
CA MET A 1 -3.35 45.24 28.93
C MET A 1 -3.56 43.75 29.13
N VAL A 2 -3.99 43.04 28.08
CA VAL A 2 -4.34 41.61 28.14
C VAL A 2 -3.08 40.79 27.93
N ALA A 3 -2.57 40.16 28.99
CA ALA A 3 -1.41 39.27 28.93
C ALA A 3 -1.86 37.82 29.13
N ALA A 4 -2.44 37.18 28.10
CA ALA A 4 -2.82 35.76 28.19
C ALA A 4 -3.13 35.00 26.86
N PRO A 5 -2.31 35.02 25.79
CA PRO A 5 -2.48 34.01 24.73
C PRO A 5 -1.31 33.02 24.59
N LEU A 6 -0.20 33.19 25.31
CA LEU A 6 1.03 32.43 25.02
C LEU A 6 1.00 30.95 25.45
N ARG A 7 0.20 30.58 26.47
CA ARG A 7 0.12 29.21 26.99
C ARG A 7 -0.71 28.25 26.12
N ARG A 8 -1.64 28.77 25.30
CA ARG A 8 -2.48 27.93 24.42
C ARG A 8 -1.76 27.54 23.13
N ALA A 9 -0.80 28.36 22.68
CA ALA A 9 -0.04 28.11 21.47
C ALA A 9 0.88 26.87 21.59
N THR A 10 1.45 26.62 22.77
CA THR A 10 2.34 25.47 23.01
C THR A 10 1.61 24.13 22.96
N ALA A 11 0.33 24.07 23.33
CA ALA A 11 -0.44 22.80 23.33
C ALA A 11 -0.79 22.33 21.90
N LEU A 12 -1.00 23.27 20.97
CA LEU A 12 -1.24 22.98 19.55
C LEU A 12 0.01 22.45 18.84
N LEU A 13 1.19 22.93 19.24
CA LEU A 13 2.46 22.52 18.62
C LEU A 13 2.83 21.07 18.93
N SER A 14 2.47 20.57 20.11
CA SER A 14 2.70 19.17 20.52
C SER A 14 1.86 18.14 19.79
N VAL A 15 0.68 18.52 19.26
CA VAL A 15 -0.19 17.61 18.48
C VAL A 15 0.33 17.43 17.05
N LEU A 16 0.98 18.45 16.47
CA LEU A 16 1.58 18.35 15.14
C LEU A 16 2.78 17.38 15.09
N SER A 17 3.47 17.19 16.21
CA SER A 17 4.63 16.29 16.29
C SER A 17 4.27 14.82 16.06
N LEU A 18 3.01 14.41 16.30
CA LEU A 18 2.57 13.03 16.07
C LEU A 18 2.23 12.75 14.59
N ALA A 19 1.87 13.78 13.81
CA ALA A 19 1.61 13.63 12.37
C ALA A 19 2.91 13.44 11.57
N ALA A 20 4.06 13.84 12.12
CA ALA A 20 5.36 13.67 11.47
C ALA A 20 5.93 12.24 11.54
N CYS A 21 5.25 11.31 12.23
CA CYS A 21 5.61 9.89 12.27
C CYS A 21 4.94 9.06 11.16
N GLU A 22 4.29 9.68 10.18
CA GLU A 22 3.98 8.97 8.93
C GLU A 22 5.31 8.43 8.37
N ARG A 23 5.42 7.09 8.37
CA ARG A 23 6.55 6.35 7.83
C ARG A 23 6.93 7.00 6.51
N ALA A 24 8.13 7.58 6.46
CA ALA A 24 8.74 7.98 5.21
C ALA A 24 8.71 6.75 4.30
N GLY A 25 7.81 6.75 3.32
CA GLY A 25 7.70 5.70 2.31
C GLY A 25 9.10 5.48 1.77
N SER A 26 9.55 4.23 1.80
CA SER A 26 10.89 3.86 1.38
C SER A 26 11.18 4.50 0.00
N SER A 27 12.30 5.20 -0.13
CA SER A 27 12.72 5.94 -1.34
C SER A 27 12.97 5.04 -2.57
N GLY A 28 12.50 3.80 -2.56
CA GLY A 28 12.76 2.77 -3.56
C GLY A 28 11.50 2.27 -4.22
N GLY A 29 10.99 3.02 -5.21
CA GLY A 29 10.11 2.59 -6.30
C GLY A 29 8.86 1.74 -5.96
N ASP A 30 8.12 1.39 -7.00
CA ASP A 30 6.99 0.47 -6.88
C ASP A 30 7.48 -0.94 -6.49
N LEU A 31 6.65 -1.70 -5.77
CA LEU A 31 6.87 -3.09 -5.41
C LEU A 31 6.33 -4.00 -6.50
N GLN A 32 7.25 -4.67 -7.21
CA GLN A 32 6.92 -5.65 -8.24
C GLN A 32 6.85 -7.05 -7.64
N LEU A 33 5.72 -7.73 -7.77
CA LEU A 33 5.52 -9.13 -7.43
C LEU A 33 5.29 -9.96 -8.69
N GLY A 34 5.58 -11.26 -8.63
CA GLY A 34 5.28 -12.20 -9.72
C GLY A 34 4.22 -13.21 -9.28
N ALA A 35 3.31 -13.56 -10.20
CA ALA A 35 2.34 -14.63 -10.02
C ALA A 35 2.33 -15.53 -11.25
N ALA A 36 2.47 -16.84 -11.04
CA ALA A 36 2.31 -17.88 -12.06
C ALA A 36 1.11 -18.77 -11.72
N GLY A 37 0.36 -19.16 -12.75
CA GLY A 37 -0.81 -20.03 -12.60
C GLY A 37 -1.58 -20.20 -13.90
N ALA A 38 -2.48 -21.17 -13.91
CA ALA A 38 -3.28 -21.54 -15.07
C ALA A 38 -4.48 -20.61 -15.24
N TRP A 39 -4.24 -19.38 -15.69
CA TRP A 39 -5.22 -18.29 -15.64
C TRP A 39 -6.46 -18.51 -16.51
N ASN A 40 -6.38 -19.40 -17.50
CA ASN A 40 -7.52 -19.75 -18.36
C ASN A 40 -8.42 -20.87 -17.79
N THR A 41 -8.15 -21.35 -16.57
CA THR A 41 -9.02 -22.30 -15.87
C THR A 41 -10.03 -21.55 -15.01
N GLY A 42 -11.22 -22.13 -14.77
CA GLY A 42 -12.21 -21.47 -13.91
C GLY A 42 -11.69 -21.13 -12.51
N TYR A 43 -10.82 -21.96 -11.93
CA TYR A 43 -10.15 -21.64 -10.67
C TYR A 43 -9.08 -20.55 -10.84
N GLY A 44 -8.28 -20.63 -11.90
CA GLY A 44 -7.26 -19.64 -12.22
C GLY A 44 -7.82 -18.23 -12.45
N GLU A 45 -8.95 -18.12 -13.15
CA GLU A 45 -9.66 -16.84 -13.34
C GLU A 45 -10.09 -16.24 -11.99
N MET A 46 -10.66 -17.06 -11.10
CA MET A 46 -11.07 -16.63 -9.76
C MET A 46 -9.87 -16.19 -8.92
N ALA A 47 -8.76 -16.94 -8.97
CA ALA A 47 -7.54 -16.61 -8.25
C ALA A 47 -6.89 -15.32 -8.79
N HIS A 48 -6.81 -15.17 -10.11
CA HIS A 48 -6.34 -13.95 -10.78
C HIS A 48 -7.16 -12.74 -10.33
N ARG A 49 -8.49 -12.86 -10.34
CA ARG A 49 -9.37 -11.79 -9.86
C ARG A 49 -9.18 -11.46 -8.39
N GLY A 50 -8.96 -12.47 -7.55
CA GLY A 50 -8.65 -12.27 -6.13
C GLY A 50 -7.36 -11.48 -5.91
N ILE A 51 -6.32 -11.75 -6.72
CA ILE A 51 -5.05 -11.03 -6.66
C ILE A 51 -5.23 -9.57 -7.11
N GLU A 52 -6.00 -9.32 -8.18
CA GLU A 52 -6.32 -7.96 -8.64
C GLU A 52 -7.01 -7.14 -7.55
N LEU A 53 -8.03 -7.71 -6.90
CA LEU A 53 -8.77 -7.05 -5.83
C LEU A 53 -7.86 -6.73 -4.64
N ALA A 54 -7.04 -7.68 -4.21
CA ALA A 54 -6.10 -7.45 -3.10
C ALA A 54 -5.06 -6.37 -3.43
N MET A 55 -4.55 -6.36 -4.66
CA MET A 55 -3.63 -5.31 -5.14
C MET A 55 -4.31 -3.94 -5.12
N GLU A 56 -5.55 -3.87 -5.59
CA GLU A 56 -6.33 -2.63 -5.62
C GLU A 56 -6.60 -2.11 -4.20
N GLU A 57 -7.05 -2.98 -3.29
CA GLU A 57 -7.27 -2.65 -1.87
C GLU A 57 -6.01 -2.15 -1.16
N LEU A 58 -4.86 -2.82 -1.39
CA LEU A 58 -3.57 -2.40 -0.82
C LEU A 58 -3.18 -1.01 -1.32
N ASN A 59 -3.29 -0.78 -2.63
CA ASN A 59 -2.90 0.50 -3.24
C ASN A 59 -3.84 1.64 -2.82
N GLN A 60 -5.13 1.38 -2.61
CA GLN A 60 -6.07 2.36 -2.04
C GLN A 60 -5.72 2.75 -0.59
N GLN A 61 -5.07 1.86 0.16
CA GLN A 61 -4.62 2.08 1.54
C GLN A 61 -3.19 2.68 1.64
N GLY A 62 -2.63 3.15 0.54
CA GLY A 62 -1.27 3.73 0.49
C GLY A 62 -0.17 2.74 0.15
N GLY A 63 -0.54 1.53 -0.29
CA GLY A 63 0.40 0.49 -0.70
C GLY A 63 1.07 -0.21 0.48
N LEU A 64 2.15 -0.94 0.20
CA LEU A 64 2.92 -1.66 1.22
C LEU A 64 4.17 -0.85 1.57
N ASP A 65 4.28 -0.41 2.83
CA ASP A 65 5.36 0.48 3.30
C ASP A 65 5.51 1.75 2.44
N GLY A 66 4.37 2.30 1.97
CA GLY A 66 4.31 3.48 1.11
C GLY A 66 4.66 3.23 -0.36
N ARG A 67 4.80 1.96 -0.78
CA ARG A 67 5.12 1.57 -2.16
C ARG A 67 3.89 0.99 -2.84
N ARG A 68 3.60 1.42 -4.08
CA ARG A 68 2.53 0.78 -4.88
C ARG A 68 2.90 -0.66 -5.20
N VAL A 69 1.93 -1.55 -5.07
CA VAL A 69 2.05 -2.95 -5.43
C VAL A 69 1.63 -3.14 -6.88
N ASN A 70 2.42 -3.86 -7.66
CA ASN A 70 2.09 -4.28 -9.01
C ASN A 70 2.46 -5.75 -9.22
N VAL A 71 1.56 -6.53 -9.82
CA VAL A 71 1.73 -7.98 -10.03
C VAL A 71 1.96 -8.26 -11.51
N LEU A 72 3.06 -8.95 -11.82
CA LEU A 72 3.34 -9.49 -13.14
C LEU A 72 2.80 -10.92 -13.24
N PHE A 73 1.72 -11.09 -13.99
CA PHE A 73 1.13 -12.40 -14.25
C PHE A 73 1.87 -13.14 -15.38
N ARG A 74 2.06 -14.45 -15.18
CA ARG A 74 2.55 -15.39 -16.20
C ARG A 74 1.67 -16.62 -16.21
N ASP A 75 1.16 -16.98 -17.37
CA ASP A 75 0.35 -18.19 -17.50
C ASP A 75 1.27 -19.40 -17.60
N ASP A 76 1.18 -20.30 -16.63
CA ASP A 76 1.97 -21.54 -16.60
C ASP A 76 1.20 -22.73 -17.17
N GLN A 77 -0.05 -22.55 -17.62
CA GLN A 77 -0.92 -23.62 -18.14
C GLN A 77 -1.16 -24.80 -17.16
N ALA A 78 -0.88 -24.64 -15.86
CA ALA A 78 -0.77 -25.75 -14.91
C ALA A 78 0.24 -26.82 -15.35
N ASP A 79 1.25 -26.41 -16.12
CA ASP A 79 2.33 -27.24 -16.57
C ASP A 79 3.53 -27.06 -15.63
N GLY A 80 3.93 -28.15 -15.00
CA GLY A 80 5.13 -28.19 -14.15
C GLY A 80 6.44 -28.21 -14.95
N GLY A 81 6.35 -28.36 -16.29
CA GLY A 81 7.46 -28.57 -17.23
C GLY A 81 7.41 -29.94 -17.90
#